data_AF-A0A973Q6X3-F1
#
_entry.id   AF-A0A973Q6X3-F1
#
_cell.length_a   1.000
_cell.length_b   1.000
_cell.length_c   1.000
_cell.angle_alpha   90.00
_cell.angle_beta   90.00
_cell.angle_gamma   90.00
#
_symmetry.space_group_name_H-M   'P 1'
#
loop_
_entity.id
_entity.type
_entity.pdbx_description
1 polymer ?
#
loop_
_entity_poly.entity_id
_entity_poly.type
_entity_poly.pdbx_seq_one_letter_code
_entity_poly.pdbx_strand_id
1 'polypeptide(L)'
;AVTELIAAARGDDALLRGLAFEALRVVGAPAEPDVSAVAEEPTLRPYALLWLAEHDGVDPEDAHEVLTREEATWLWVDTAAAVADHGEAPMLVRHLESAVQPTVPLLLEEVRAVGHPRTVQVLVALAAAHPDPALAKAVRRAAFQVHTGGS
;
A
#
# COMPACT_ATOMS: atom_id res chain seq x y z
N ALA A 1 3.92 8.68 22.68
CA ALA A 1 4.81 8.19 21.62
C ALA A 1 4.18 7.04 20.84
N VAL A 2 4.20 5.78 21.31
CA VAL A 2 3.66 4.62 20.54
C VAL A 2 2.20 4.84 20.10
N THR A 3 1.32 5.18 21.03
CA THR A 3 -0.10 5.46 20.72
C THR A 3 -0.28 6.60 19.70
N GLU A 4 0.60 7.61 19.70
CA GLU A 4 0.56 8.73 18.76
C GLU A 4 1.04 8.29 17.37
N LEU A 5 2.04 7.42 17.28
CA LEU A 5 2.48 6.82 16.02
C LEU A 5 1.37 5.96 15.40
N ILE A 6 0.72 5.12 16.21
CA ILE A 6 -0.44 4.33 15.75
C ILE A 6 -1.59 5.26 15.31
N ALA A 7 -1.86 6.33 16.06
CA ALA A 7 -2.88 7.31 15.66
C ALA A 7 -2.53 8.00 14.33
N ALA A 8 -1.26 8.36 14.12
CA ALA A 8 -0.79 8.90 12.83
C ALA A 8 -0.97 7.88 11.70
N ALA A 9 -0.68 6.60 11.95
CA ALA A 9 -0.82 5.53 10.97
C ALA A 9 -2.26 5.29 10.52
N ARG A 10 -3.25 5.54 11.38
CA ARG A 10 -4.68 5.45 11.03
C ARG A 10 -5.18 6.58 10.13
N GLY A 11 -4.43 7.66 9.98
CA GLY A 11 -4.82 8.78 9.13
C GLY A 11 -4.86 8.42 7.63
N ASP A 12 -5.37 9.33 6.79
CA ASP A 12 -5.53 9.05 5.35
C ASP A 12 -4.25 9.21 4.52
N ASP A 13 -3.16 9.70 5.14
CA ASP A 13 -1.87 9.91 4.48
C ASP A 13 -1.03 8.63 4.53
N ALA A 14 -0.87 8.01 3.37
CA ALA A 14 -0.12 6.77 3.20
C ALA A 14 1.37 6.91 3.55
N LEU A 15 1.98 8.07 3.28
CA LEU A 15 3.39 8.30 3.64
C LEU A 15 3.54 8.33 5.17
N LEU A 16 2.65 9.06 5.86
CA LEU A 16 2.69 9.11 7.32
C LEU A 16 2.44 7.75 7.95
N ARG A 17 1.57 6.92 7.36
CA ARG A 17 1.36 5.54 7.82
C ARG A 17 2.61 4.68 7.71
N GLY A 18 3.30 4.69 6.57
CA GLY A 18 4.57 4.00 6.44
C GLY A 18 5.63 4.51 7.42
N LEU A 19 5.82 5.83 7.52
CA LEU A 19 6.80 6.44 8.43
C LEU A 19 6.51 6.17 9.90
N ALA A 20 5.24 6.08 10.30
CA ALA A 20 4.87 5.72 11.65
C ALA A 20 5.33 4.29 11.99
N PHE A 21 5.19 3.34 11.07
CA PHE A 21 5.70 1.98 11.25
C PHE A 21 7.23 1.90 11.24
N GLU A 22 7.92 2.72 10.44
CA GLU A 22 9.38 2.84 10.56
C GLU A 22 9.80 3.35 11.95
N ALA A 23 9.10 4.35 12.48
CA ALA A 23 9.36 4.84 13.82
C ALA A 23 9.06 3.78 14.89
N LEU A 24 8.01 2.96 14.72
CA LEU A 24 7.71 1.84 15.61
C LEU A 24 8.81 0.77 15.57
N ARG A 25 9.43 0.49 14.42
CA ARG A 25 10.60 -0.41 14.35
C ARG A 25 11.77 0.11 15.17
N VAL A 26 12.02 1.42 15.13
CA VAL A 26 13.05 2.06 15.97
C VAL A 26 12.72 1.96 17.46
N VAL A 27 11.44 2.03 17.84
CA VAL A 27 11.01 1.80 19.24
C VAL A 27 11.28 0.36 19.66
N GLY A 28 10.99 -0.62 18.80
CA GLY A 28 11.25 -2.04 19.05
C GLY A 28 10.27 -2.65 20.06
N ALA A 29 10.76 -3.54 20.93
CA ALA A 29 9.93 -4.36 21.83
C ALA A 29 8.84 -3.61 22.62
N PRO A 30 9.03 -2.37 23.13
CA PRO A 30 7.97 -1.64 23.82
C PRO A 30 6.74 -1.31 22.97
N ALA A 31 6.85 -1.36 21.63
CA ALA A 31 5.73 -1.10 20.72
C ALA A 31 4.91 -2.36 20.39
N GLU A 32 5.42 -3.56 20.69
CA GLU A 32 4.78 -4.82 20.28
C GLU A 32 3.32 -4.93 20.72
N PRO A 33 2.93 -4.63 21.98
CA PRO A 33 1.54 -4.82 22.40
C PRO A 33 0.56 -3.94 21.62
N ASP A 34 0.97 -2.70 21.30
CA ASP A 34 0.16 -1.76 20.52
C ASP A 34 0.11 -2.15 19.03
N VAL A 35 1.20 -2.68 18.46
CA VAL A 35 1.23 -3.16 17.07
C VAL A 35 0.38 -4.43 16.91
N SER A 36 0.52 -5.39 17.82
CA SER A 36 -0.31 -6.60 17.87
C SER A 36 -1.79 -6.27 17.98
N ALA A 37 -2.16 -5.26 18.78
CA ALA A 37 -3.55 -4.83 18.95
C ALA A 37 -4.19 -4.28 17.65
N VAL A 38 -3.41 -3.79 16.70
CA VAL A 38 -3.91 -3.22 15.44
C VAL A 38 -3.75 -4.15 14.23
N ALA A 39 -3.21 -5.36 14.41
CA ALA A 39 -2.98 -6.30 13.31
C ALA A 39 -4.27 -6.73 12.59
N GLU A 40 -5.43 -6.60 13.23
CA GLU A 40 -6.74 -6.89 12.62
C GLU A 40 -7.41 -5.65 12.00
N GLU A 41 -6.83 -4.45 12.15
CA GLU A 41 -7.34 -3.24 11.51
C GLU A 41 -6.97 -3.25 10.02
N PRO A 42 -7.93 -3.28 9.07
CA PRO A 42 -7.61 -3.51 7.65
C PRO A 42 -6.57 -2.54 7.06
N THR A 43 -6.59 -1.28 7.48
CA THR A 43 -5.65 -0.25 6.99
C THR A 43 -4.26 -0.34 7.59
N LEU A 44 -4.10 -0.98 8.75
CA LEU A 44 -2.81 -1.14 9.43
C LEU A 44 -2.26 -2.56 9.31
N ARG A 45 -3.12 -3.53 8.99
CA ARG A 45 -2.81 -4.95 8.99
C ARG A 45 -1.53 -5.30 8.21
N PRO A 46 -1.35 -4.91 6.93
CA PRO A 46 -0.12 -5.26 6.21
C PRO A 46 1.14 -4.72 6.89
N TYR A 47 1.07 -3.50 7.46
CA TYR A 47 2.19 -2.90 8.17
C TYR A 47 2.48 -3.59 9.51
N ALA A 48 1.42 -3.91 10.26
CA ALA A 48 1.54 -4.61 11.54
C ALA A 48 2.09 -6.02 11.37
N LEU A 49 1.65 -6.77 10.35
CA LEU A 49 2.16 -8.10 10.05
C LEU A 49 3.65 -8.10 9.70
N LEU A 50 4.10 -7.15 8.87
CA LEU A 50 5.53 -6.99 8.55
C LEU A 50 6.34 -6.61 9.79
N TRP A 51 5.83 -5.67 10.59
CA TRP A 51 6.49 -5.25 11.82
C TRP A 51 6.65 -6.41 12.81
N LEU A 52 5.59 -7.20 13.01
CA LEU A 52 5.60 -8.35 13.92
C LEU A 52 6.53 -9.46 13.42
N ALA A 53 6.54 -9.73 12.12
CA ALA A 53 7.45 -10.70 11.51
C ALA A 53 8.92 -10.32 11.75
N GLU A 54 9.30 -9.07 11.47
CA GLU A 54 10.65 -8.57 11.74
C GLU A 54 10.96 -8.59 13.24
N HIS A 55 9.99 -8.25 14.10
CA HIS A 55 10.14 -8.30 15.56
C HIS A 55 10.42 -9.71 16.07
N ASP A 56 9.76 -10.71 15.48
CA ASP A 56 9.93 -12.14 15.78
C ASP A 56 11.20 -12.74 15.15
N GLY A 57 11.99 -11.93 14.43
CA GLY A 57 13.28 -12.30 13.87
C GLY A 57 13.24 -12.90 12.47
N VAL A 58 12.13 -12.73 11.73
CA VAL A 58 12.10 -13.02 10.29
C VAL A 58 13.07 -12.07 9.58
N ASP A 59 13.83 -12.60 8.62
CA ASP A 59 14.73 -11.77 7.80
C ASP A 59 13.89 -10.71 7.06
N PRO A 60 14.29 -9.42 7.07
CA PRO A 60 13.59 -8.38 6.33
C PRO A 60 13.40 -8.69 4.84
N GLU A 61 14.30 -9.46 4.22
CA GLU A 61 14.15 -9.89 2.82
C GLU A 61 12.98 -10.87 2.64
N ASP A 62 12.68 -11.68 3.66
CA ASP A 62 11.63 -12.71 3.65
C ASP A 62 10.32 -12.23 4.30
N ALA A 63 10.33 -11.11 5.03
CA ALA A 63 9.18 -10.62 5.79
C ALA A 63 7.91 -10.45 4.92
N HIS A 64 8.07 -10.12 3.64
CA HIS A 64 6.95 -10.00 2.70
C HIS A 64 6.16 -11.30 2.48
N GLU A 65 6.74 -12.47 2.78
CA GLU A 65 6.09 -13.78 2.67
C GLU A 65 4.98 -13.99 3.71
N VAL A 66 4.96 -13.21 4.79
CA VAL A 66 3.90 -13.29 5.80
C VAL A 66 2.59 -12.67 5.32
N LEU A 67 2.62 -11.89 4.25
CA LEU A 67 1.44 -11.27 3.67
C LEU A 67 0.76 -12.24 2.70
N THR A 68 -0.56 -12.32 2.80
CA THR A 68 -1.37 -12.86 1.72
C THR A 68 -1.23 -12.00 0.46
N ARG A 69 -1.61 -12.57 -0.69
CA ARG A 69 -1.62 -11.83 -1.96
C ARG A 69 -2.44 -10.55 -1.91
N GLU A 70 -3.57 -10.58 -1.21
CA GLU A 70 -4.47 -9.44 -1.06
C GLU A 70 -3.83 -8.34 -0.22
N GLU A 71 -3.21 -8.68 0.91
CA GLU A 71 -2.50 -7.73 1.79
C GLU A 71 -1.28 -7.12 1.10
N ALA A 72 -0.49 -7.92 0.37
CA ALA A 72 0.63 -7.42 -0.41
C ALA A 72 0.17 -6.45 -1.51
N THR A 73 -0.96 -6.75 -2.15
CA THR A 73 -1.55 -5.85 -3.17
C THR A 73 -2.13 -4.58 -2.52
N TRP A 74 -2.75 -4.68 -1.35
CA TRP A 74 -3.23 -3.52 -0.59
C TRP A 74 -2.06 -2.58 -0.25
N LEU A 75 -0.96 -3.12 0.29
CA LEU A 75 0.26 -2.37 0.60
C LEU A 75 0.91 -1.75 -0.64
N TRP A 76 0.88 -2.46 -1.77
CA TRP A 76 1.35 -1.91 -3.04
C TRP A 76 0.53 -0.69 -3.46
N VAL A 77 -0.79 -0.68 -3.26
CA VAL A 77 -1.65 0.48 -3.54
C VAL A 77 -1.36 1.63 -2.57
N ASP A 78 -1.19 1.37 -1.26
CA ASP A 78 -0.87 2.43 -0.28
C ASP A 78 0.49 3.06 -0.58
N THR A 79 1.48 2.26 -0.95
CA THR A 79 2.80 2.75 -1.42
C THR A 79 2.66 3.64 -2.66
N ALA A 80 1.85 3.23 -3.63
CA ALA A 80 1.56 4.06 -4.80
C ALA A 80 0.86 5.37 -4.43
N ALA A 81 -0.02 5.36 -3.42
CA ALA A 81 -0.69 6.56 -2.92
C ALA A 81 0.30 7.52 -2.26
N ALA A 82 1.24 7.02 -1.47
CA ALA A 82 2.31 7.82 -0.88
C ALA A 82 3.17 8.49 -1.97
N VAL A 83 3.54 7.74 -3.01
CA VAL A 83 4.33 8.28 -4.15
C VAL A 83 3.52 9.28 -4.97
N ALA A 84 2.21 9.06 -5.16
CA ALA A 84 1.35 9.97 -5.90
C ALA A 84 1.16 11.32 -5.18
N ASP A 85 1.07 11.31 -3.85
CA ASP A 85 0.86 12.53 -3.04
C ASP A 85 2.16 13.29 -2.77
N HIS A 86 3.28 12.58 -2.57
CA HIS A 86 4.53 13.17 -2.04
C HIS A 86 5.77 12.93 -2.90
N GLY A 87 5.68 12.08 -3.92
CA GLY A 87 6.79 11.71 -4.80
C GLY A 87 6.72 12.38 -6.18
N GLU A 88 7.61 11.95 -7.07
CA GLU A 88 7.63 12.41 -8.46
C GLU A 88 6.93 11.42 -9.40
N ALA A 89 6.31 11.92 -10.48
CA ALA A 89 5.61 11.09 -11.45
C ALA A 89 6.43 9.90 -12.01
N PRO A 90 7.75 10.02 -12.30
CA PRO A 90 8.56 8.88 -12.73
C PRO A 90 8.69 7.77 -11.67
N MET A 91 8.65 8.10 -10.37
CA MET A 91 8.66 7.10 -9.31
C MET A 91 7.38 6.28 -9.30
N LEU A 92 6.25 6.93 -9.56
CA LEU A 92 4.95 6.26 -9.64
C LEU A 92 4.89 5.27 -10.82
N VAL A 93 5.50 5.62 -11.96
CA VAL A 93 5.62 4.72 -13.10
C VAL A 93 6.54 3.54 -12.79
N ARG A 94 7.70 3.77 -12.14
CA ARG A 94 8.60 2.68 -11.72
C ARG A 94 7.93 1.71 -10.74
N HIS A 95 7.10 2.23 -9.84
CA HIS A 95 6.31 1.41 -8.92
C HIS A 95 5.28 0.52 -9.65
N LEU A 96 4.72 1.00 -10.77
CA LEU A 96 3.90 0.18 -11.66
C LEU A 96 4.71 -0.95 -12.30
N GLU A 97 5.92 -0.66 -12.75
CA GLU A 97 6.81 -1.63 -13.39
C GLU A 97 7.34 -2.69 -12.41
N SER A 98 7.37 -2.40 -11.11
CA SER A 98 7.76 -3.35 -10.06
C SER A 98 6.62 -4.25 -9.58
N ALA A 99 5.41 -4.11 -10.15
CA ALA A 99 4.28 -4.94 -9.76
C ALA A 99 4.51 -6.42 -10.09
N VAL A 100 4.14 -7.31 -9.16
CA VAL A 100 4.41 -8.75 -9.24
C VAL A 100 3.58 -9.46 -10.34
N GLN A 101 2.43 -8.90 -10.74
CA GLN A 101 1.59 -9.55 -11.76
C GLN A 101 2.28 -9.58 -13.13
N PRO A 102 2.16 -10.67 -13.90
CA PRO A 102 2.85 -10.84 -15.17
C PRO A 102 2.25 -9.96 -16.27
N THR A 103 1.05 -9.41 -16.07
CA THR A 103 0.39 -8.53 -17.03
C THR A 103 -0.39 -7.41 -16.34
N VAL A 104 -0.51 -6.29 -17.03
CA VAL A 104 -1.25 -5.11 -16.54
C VAL A 104 -2.74 -5.41 -16.34
N PRO A 105 -3.47 -6.13 -17.23
CA PRO A 105 -4.88 -6.42 -16.98
C PRO A 105 -5.12 -7.19 -15.68
N LEU A 106 -4.28 -8.18 -15.37
CA LEU A 106 -4.35 -8.93 -14.10
C LEU A 106 -4.06 -8.02 -12.90
N LEU A 107 -3.04 -7.16 -13.00
CA LEU A 107 -2.76 -6.16 -11.96
C LEU A 107 -3.96 -5.25 -11.71
N LEU A 108 -4.57 -4.72 -12.78
CA LEU A 108 -5.73 -3.84 -12.68
C LEU A 108 -6.99 -4.56 -12.18
N GLU A 109 -7.06 -5.89 -12.27
CA GLU A 109 -8.13 -6.67 -11.65
C GLU A 109 -7.91 -6.75 -10.14
N GLU A 110 -6.72 -7.15 -9.71
CA GLU A 110 -6.38 -7.26 -8.28
C GLU A 110 -6.47 -5.92 -7.56
N VAL A 111 -5.85 -4.86 -8.09
CA VAL A 111 -5.86 -3.52 -7.49
C VAL A 111 -7.29 -2.99 -7.27
N ARG A 112 -8.24 -3.38 -8.12
CA ARG A 112 -9.65 -3.01 -7.95
C ARG A 112 -10.37 -3.87 -6.92
N ALA A 113 -9.95 -5.12 -6.73
CA ALA A 113 -10.58 -6.07 -5.82
C ALA A 113 -10.18 -5.84 -4.35
N VAL A 114 -8.97 -5.35 -4.06
CA VAL A 114 -8.46 -5.24 -2.67
C VAL A 114 -9.14 -4.19 -1.79
N GLY A 115 -10.06 -3.40 -2.33
CA GLY A 115 -10.86 -2.45 -1.53
C GLY A 115 -10.06 -1.29 -0.89
N HIS A 116 -8.87 -0.96 -1.39
CA HIS A 116 -8.08 0.14 -0.84
C HIS A 116 -8.76 1.51 -1.07
N PRO A 117 -8.91 2.38 -0.04
CA PRO A 117 -9.67 3.63 -0.16
C PRO A 117 -9.08 4.60 -1.20
N ARG A 118 -7.75 4.55 -1.40
CA ARG A 118 -7.03 5.39 -2.38
C ARG A 118 -6.97 4.80 -3.81
N THR A 119 -7.60 3.64 -4.09
CA THR A 119 -7.47 2.95 -5.40
C THR A 119 -7.78 3.86 -6.59
N VAL A 120 -8.90 4.60 -6.55
CA VAL A 120 -9.28 5.48 -7.66
C VAL A 120 -8.24 6.57 -7.91
N GLN A 121 -7.75 7.21 -6.85
CA GLN A 121 -6.78 8.31 -6.96
C GLN A 121 -5.44 7.80 -7.50
N VAL A 122 -4.97 6.65 -7.01
CA VAL A 122 -3.75 6.00 -7.51
C VAL A 122 -3.86 5.68 -8.99
N LEU A 123 -4.97 5.08 -9.44
CA LEU A 123 -5.18 4.77 -10.85
C LEU A 123 -5.25 6.04 -11.72
N VAL A 124 -5.88 7.11 -11.24
CA VAL A 124 -5.88 8.40 -11.95
C VAL A 124 -4.48 8.98 -12.07
N ALA A 125 -3.69 8.98 -10.99
CA ALA A 125 -2.32 9.48 -10.98
C ALA A 125 -1.41 8.65 -11.91
N LEU A 126 -1.52 7.32 -11.85
CA LEU A 126 -0.80 6.40 -12.76
C LEU A 126 -1.13 6.69 -14.22
N ALA A 127 -2.41 6.85 -14.55
CA ALA A 127 -2.83 7.17 -15.90
C ALA A 127 -2.37 8.56 -16.39
N ALA A 128 -2.12 9.50 -15.48
CA ALA A 128 -1.57 10.80 -15.82
C ALA A 128 -0.05 10.76 -16.03
N ALA A 129 0.65 9.91 -15.26
CA ALA A 129 2.10 9.79 -15.30
C ALA A 129 2.63 8.85 -16.41
N HIS A 130 1.85 7.86 -16.83
CA HIS A 130 2.36 6.80 -17.70
C HIS A 130 2.63 7.26 -19.15
N PRO A 131 3.82 6.98 -19.74
CA PRO A 131 4.17 7.45 -21.09
C PRO A 131 3.46 6.71 -22.21
N ASP A 132 3.10 5.42 -22.01
CA ASP A 132 2.31 4.65 -22.99
C ASP A 132 0.83 5.05 -22.96
N PRO A 133 0.27 5.64 -24.05
CA PRO A 133 -1.13 6.05 -24.10
C PRO A 133 -2.12 4.88 -24.06
N ALA A 134 -1.73 3.69 -24.53
CA ALA A 134 -2.59 2.50 -24.47
C ALA A 134 -2.73 2.03 -23.01
N LEU A 135 -1.61 2.01 -22.28
CA LEU A 135 -1.62 1.69 -20.86
C LEU A 135 -2.39 2.72 -20.05
N ALA A 136 -2.12 4.01 -20.28
CA ALA A 136 -2.82 5.09 -19.61
C ALA A 136 -4.34 4.97 -19.81
N LYS A 137 -4.80 4.61 -21.03
CA LYS A 137 -6.22 4.37 -21.31
C LYS A 137 -6.79 3.19 -20.54
N ALA A 138 -6.05 2.07 -20.44
CA ALA A 138 -6.47 0.91 -19.66
C ALA A 138 -6.62 1.25 -18.17
N VAL A 139 -5.66 1.98 -17.61
CA VAL A 139 -5.68 2.43 -16.21
C VAL A 139 -6.86 3.38 -15.94
N ARG A 140 -7.15 4.35 -16.83
CA ARG A 140 -8.33 5.23 -16.69
C ARG A 140 -9.64 4.44 -16.68
N ARG A 141 -9.74 3.42 -17.53
CA ARG A 141 -10.92 2.54 -17.57
C ARG A 141 -11.08 1.80 -16.25
N ALA A 142 -9.99 1.29 -15.68
CA ALA A 142 -10.02 0.63 -14.37
C ALA A 142 -10.47 1.60 -13.26
N ALA A 143 -9.96 2.83 -13.23
CA ALA A 143 -10.39 3.85 -12.27
C ALA A 143 -11.90 4.12 -12.36
N PHE A 144 -12.42 4.27 -13.58
CA PHE A 144 -13.84 4.47 -13.82
C PHE A 144 -14.69 3.28 -13.33
N GLN A 145 -14.24 2.05 -13.58
CA GLN A 145 -14.95 0.85 -13.14
C GLN A 145 -15.09 0.77 -11.61
N VAL A 146 -14.06 1.15 -10.86
CA VAL A 146 -14.14 1.23 -9.39
C VAL A 146 -15.16 2.27 -8.96
N HIS A 147 -15.11 3.46 -9.56
CA HIS A 147 -16.03 4.55 -9.24
C HIS A 147 -17.50 4.17 -9.50
N THR A 148 -17.78 3.44 -10.59
CA THR A 148 -19.14 3.00 -10.92
C THR A 148 -19.59 1.73 -10.21
N GLY A 149 -18.66 0.92 -9.71
CA GLY A 149 -18.95 -0.36 -9.04
C GLY A 149 -19.23 -0.24 -7.54
N GLY A 150 -18.98 0.93 -6.93
CA GLY A 150 -19.26 1.24 -5.53
C GLY A 150 -20.61 1.93 -5.32
N SER A 151 -21.71 1.32 -5.79
CA SER A 151 -23.09 1.74 -5.47
C SER A 151 -23.76 0.76 -4.51
#